data_AF-A0A7L0ZC32-F1
#
_entry.id   AF-A0A7L0ZC32-F1
#
_cell.length_a   1.000
_cell.length_b   1.000
_cell.length_c   1.000
_cell.angle_alpha   90.00
_cell.angle_beta   90.00
_cell.angle_gamma   90.00
#
_symmetry.space_group_name_H-M   'P 1'
#
loop_
_entity.id
_entity.type
_entity.pdbx_description
1 polymer ?
#
loop_
_entity_poly.entity_id
_entity_poly.type
_entity_poly.pdbx_seq_one_letter_code
_entity_poly.pdbx_strand_id
1 'polypeptide(L)'
;LAWVLYCDIICLDYDGNLLDASVFALLAALKNVQLPSVIINEDTGLSEVNLKQKTPLTIRKHPVATSFPIFHDTLLVVDPTAEEEDLATRTVTIVTDEEGRLCSVHKPGGSPLKGAKLQDCITRAITRHKEVKKLIDKVIKSIMPK
;
A
#
# COMPACT_ATOMS: atom_id res chain seq x y z
N LEU A 1 -21.92 3.13 17.93
CA LEU A 1 -21.35 1.87 17.41
C LEU A 1 -20.32 2.22 16.35
N ALA A 2 -19.20 1.51 16.32
CA ALA A 2 -18.14 1.72 15.33
C ALA A 2 -17.59 0.36 14.87
N TRP A 3 -17.13 0.30 13.61
CA TRP A 3 -16.41 -0.84 13.11
C TRP A 3 -14.95 -0.79 13.55
N VAL A 4 -14.41 -1.94 13.96
CA VAL A 4 -12.99 -2.14 14.19
C VAL A 4 -12.49 -3.10 13.11
N LEU A 5 -11.47 -2.67 12.38
CA LEU A 5 -10.82 -3.49 11.35
C LEU A 5 -9.47 -3.97 11.88
N TYR A 6 -9.28 -5.28 11.91
CA TYR A 6 -7.97 -5.88 12.19
C TYR A 6 -7.32 -6.25 10.85
N CYS A 7 -6.10 -5.77 10.65
CA CYS A 7 -5.32 -6.00 9.44
C CYS A 7 -4.00 -6.66 9.83
N ASP A 8 -3.95 -7.99 9.71
CA ASP A 8 -2.77 -8.77 10.02
C ASP A 8 -2.03 -9.10 8.72
N ILE A 9 -0.74 -8.73 8.66
CA ILE A 9 0.12 -8.96 7.49
C ILE A 9 1.28 -9.86 7.94
N ILE A 10 1.44 -10.99 7.28
CA ILE A 10 2.49 -11.98 7.57
C ILE A 10 3.30 -12.19 6.29
N CYS A 11 4.61 -11.95 6.38
CA CYS A 11 5.54 -12.30 5.32
C CYS A 11 5.85 -13.80 5.39
N LEU A 12 5.54 -14.55 4.34
CA LEU A 12 5.79 -15.98 4.26
C LEU A 12 7.20 -16.30 3.75
N ASP A 13 7.67 -15.49 2.80
CA ASP A 13 8.98 -15.59 2.18
C ASP A 13 9.53 -14.18 1.98
N TYR A 14 10.75 -13.95 2.45
CA TYR A 14 11.38 -12.64 2.44
C TYR A 14 12.56 -12.66 1.47
N ASP A 15 12.40 -11.96 0.36
CA ASP A 15 13.44 -11.68 -0.61
C ASP A 15 13.43 -10.19 -1.01
N GLY A 16 13.42 -9.32 0.00
CA GLY A 16 13.45 -7.87 -0.17
C GLY A 16 12.08 -7.21 -0.44
N ASN A 17 12.09 -5.89 -0.52
CA ASN A 17 10.97 -4.99 -0.78
C ASN A 17 9.69 -5.25 0.05
N LEU A 18 9.87 -5.62 1.32
CA LEU A 18 8.76 -6.02 2.21
C LEU A 18 7.72 -4.92 2.41
N LEU A 19 8.16 -3.66 2.45
CA LEU A 19 7.27 -2.52 2.67
C LEU A 19 6.28 -2.34 1.52
N ASP A 20 6.75 -2.42 0.28
CA ASP A 20 5.89 -2.27 -0.90
C ASP A 20 4.90 -3.43 -1.00
N ALA A 21 5.39 -4.66 -0.77
CA ALA A 21 4.55 -5.86 -0.75
C ALA A 21 3.47 -5.78 0.34
N SER A 22 3.81 -5.27 1.53
CA SER A 22 2.87 -5.12 2.64
C SER A 22 1.78 -4.08 2.35
N VAL A 23 2.15 -2.92 1.80
CA VAL A 23 1.18 -1.87 1.42
C VAL A 23 0.25 -2.39 0.32
N PHE A 24 0.79 -3.14 -0.64
CA PHE A 24 0.01 -3.76 -1.69
C PHE A 24 -0.98 -4.80 -1.13
N ALA A 25 -0.50 -5.71 -0.28
CA ALA A 25 -1.33 -6.73 0.36
C ALA A 25 -2.46 -6.11 1.20
N LEU A 26 -2.14 -5.05 1.96
CA LEU A 26 -3.13 -4.32 2.75
C LEU A 26 -4.22 -3.69 1.88
N LEU A 27 -3.82 -3.01 0.80
CA LEU A 27 -4.77 -2.36 -0.10
C LEU A 27 -5.68 -3.39 -0.78
N ALA A 28 -5.12 -4.52 -1.22
CA ALA A 28 -5.89 -5.61 -1.80
C ALA A 28 -6.86 -6.22 -0.77
N ALA A 29 -6.40 -6.48 0.45
CA ALA A 29 -7.23 -7.01 1.53
C ALA A 29 -8.40 -6.08 1.85
N LEU A 30 -8.14 -4.78 2.04
CA LEU A 30 -9.18 -3.80 2.35
C LEU A 30 -10.22 -3.67 1.22
N LYS A 31 -9.81 -3.81 -0.05
CA LYS A 31 -10.77 -3.80 -1.18
C LYS A 31 -11.62 -5.07 -1.26
N ASN A 32 -11.12 -6.17 -0.72
CA ASN A 32 -11.84 -7.45 -0.66
C ASN A 32 -12.77 -7.55 0.56
N VAL A 33 -12.53 -6.75 1.62
CA VAL A 33 -13.37 -6.76 2.83
C VAL A 33 -14.80 -6.34 2.51
N GLN A 34 -15.75 -7.13 3.03
CA GLN A 34 -17.17 -6.82 3.01
C GLN A 34 -17.72 -6.76 4.43
N LEU A 35 -18.39 -5.67 4.77
CA LEU A 35 -18.97 -5.44 6.09
C LEU A 35 -20.46 -5.79 6.09
N PRO A 36 -20.99 -6.44 7.14
CA PRO A 36 -22.41 -6.71 7.23
C PRO A 36 -23.19 -5.41 7.50
N SER A 37 -24.43 -5.37 7.05
CA SER A 37 -25.33 -4.24 7.32
C SER A 37 -25.75 -4.22 8.78
N VAL A 38 -25.79 -3.02 9.39
CA VAL A 38 -26.22 -2.81 10.77
C VAL A 38 -27.42 -1.87 10.75
N ILE A 39 -28.53 -2.33 11.32
CA ILE A 39 -29.76 -1.55 11.45
C ILE A 39 -29.97 -1.28 12.93
N ILE A 40 -30.22 -0.02 13.28
CA ILE A 40 -30.58 0.36 14.65
C ILE A 40 -32.10 0.33 14.72
N ASN A 41 -32.63 -0.52 15.59
CA ASN A 41 -34.06 -0.60 15.84
C ASN A 41 -34.45 0.59 16.74
N GLU A 42 -35.19 1.56 16.20
CA GLU A 42 -35.53 2.82 16.89
C GLU A 42 -36.39 2.59 18.15
N ASP A 43 -37.16 1.51 18.20
CA ASP A 43 -38.05 1.19 19.32
C ASP A 43 -37.32 0.55 20.52
N THR A 44 -36.24 -0.20 20.26
CA THR A 44 -35.48 -0.93 21.29
C THR A 44 -34.10 -0.35 21.57
N GLY A 45 -33.60 0.53 20.70
CA GLY A 45 -32.24 1.08 20.74
C GLY A 45 -31.15 0.02 20.48
N LEU A 46 -31.52 -1.21 20.12
CA LEU A 46 -30.59 -2.30 19.86
C LEU A 46 -30.14 -2.32 18.40
N SER A 47 -28.87 -2.68 18.19
CA SER A 47 -28.32 -2.87 16.85
C SER A 47 -28.52 -4.31 16.39
N GLU A 48 -29.28 -4.48 15.32
CA GLU A 48 -29.44 -5.76 14.64
C GLU A 48 -28.45 -5.83 13.47
N VAL A 49 -27.61 -6.88 13.47
CA VAL A 49 -26.61 -7.10 12.42
C VAL A 49 -27.16 -8.11 11.42
N ASN A 50 -27.34 -7.68 10.17
CA ASN A 50 -27.74 -8.56 9.08
C ASN A 50 -26.51 -9.16 8.40
N LEU A 51 -26.16 -10.40 8.76
CA LEU A 51 -25.00 -11.11 8.19
C LEU A 51 -25.19 -11.53 6.71
N LYS A 52 -26.43 -11.53 6.19
CA LYS A 52 -26.73 -11.91 4.81
C LYS A 52 -26.50 -10.76 3.83
N GLN A 53 -26.69 -9.52 4.29
CA GLN A 53 -26.43 -8.33 3.49
C GLN A 53 -25.04 -7.80 3.79
N LYS A 54 -24.15 -7.86 2.81
CA LYS A 54 -22.78 -7.39 2.93
C LYS A 54 -22.52 -6.27 1.93
N THR A 55 -21.86 -5.22 2.41
CA THR A 55 -21.49 -4.06 1.61
C THR A 55 -19.96 -3.97 1.55
N PRO A 56 -19.35 -3.82 0.36
CA PRO A 56 -17.90 -3.68 0.25
C PRO A 56 -17.41 -2.40 0.93
N LEU A 57 -16.22 -2.46 1.52
CA LEU A 57 -15.58 -1.28 2.10
C LEU A 57 -15.20 -0.29 0.99
N THR A 58 -15.66 0.95 1.10
CA THR A 58 -15.35 1.99 0.10
C THR A 58 -14.04 2.68 0.44
N ILE A 59 -13.00 2.36 -0.31
CA ILE A 59 -11.70 3.03 -0.22
C ILE A 59 -11.63 4.12 -1.28
N ARG A 60 -11.39 5.37 -0.87
CA ARG A 60 -11.35 6.52 -1.78
C ARG A 60 -10.00 6.72 -2.46
N LYS A 61 -8.92 6.40 -1.75
CA LYS A 61 -7.53 6.65 -2.15
C LYS A 61 -6.75 5.36 -2.19
N HIS A 62 -5.88 5.20 -3.17
CA HIS A 62 -5.15 3.96 -3.43
C HIS A 62 -3.64 4.21 -3.35
N PRO A 63 -3.08 4.38 -2.15
CA PRO A 63 -1.65 4.64 -2.01
C PRO A 63 -0.82 3.44 -2.49
N VAL A 64 0.29 3.72 -3.15
CA VAL A 64 1.29 2.73 -3.56
C VAL A 64 2.63 3.14 -2.98
N ALA A 65 3.28 2.21 -2.28
CA ALA A 65 4.65 2.36 -1.83
C ALA A 65 5.62 1.95 -2.95
N THR A 66 6.73 2.65 -3.05
CA THR A 66 7.84 2.32 -3.95
C THR A 66 9.15 2.51 -3.20
N SER A 67 9.89 1.42 -3.01
CA SER A 67 11.18 1.40 -2.32
C SER A 67 12.35 1.52 -3.29
N PHE A 68 13.28 2.41 -2.95
CA PHE A 68 14.46 2.78 -3.72
C PHE A 68 15.72 2.50 -2.89
N PRO A 69 16.36 1.34 -3.04
CA PRO A 69 17.74 1.12 -2.63
C PRO A 69 18.68 2.04 -3.44
N ILE A 70 19.68 2.61 -2.77
CA ILE A 70 20.69 3.46 -3.42
C ILE A 70 22.09 2.94 -3.06
N PHE A 71 22.88 2.69 -4.11
CA PHE A 71 24.25 2.22 -4.01
C PHE A 71 25.23 3.32 -4.43
N HIS A 72 26.27 3.52 -3.62
CA HIS A 72 27.40 4.41 -3.95
C HIS A 72 26.97 5.80 -4.48
N ASP A 73 25.88 6.35 -3.93
CA ASP A 73 25.31 7.67 -4.21
C ASP A 73 24.85 7.96 -5.64
N THR A 74 24.94 6.98 -6.53
CA THR A 74 24.76 7.17 -7.97
C THR A 74 23.72 6.23 -8.55
N LEU A 75 23.77 4.96 -8.15
CA LEU A 75 22.92 3.90 -8.63
C LEU A 75 21.66 3.82 -7.77
N LEU A 76 20.52 4.02 -8.42
CA LEU A 76 19.19 3.89 -7.83
C LEU A 76 18.52 2.71 -8.51
N VAL A 77 18.12 1.73 -7.71
CA VAL A 77 17.38 0.55 -8.14
C VAL A 77 15.96 0.66 -7.58
N VAL A 78 15.04 -0.13 -8.11
CA VAL A 78 13.64 -0.21 -7.68
C VAL A 78 13.34 -1.68 -7.46
N ASP A 79 12.54 -1.99 -6.44
CA ASP A 79 12.14 -3.37 -6.13
C ASP A 79 13.35 -4.26 -5.76
N PRO A 80 14.06 -3.92 -4.67
CA PRO A 80 15.27 -4.65 -4.30
C PRO A 80 15.00 -6.09 -3.88
N THR A 81 15.93 -6.97 -4.22
CA THR A 81 16.05 -8.29 -3.56
C THR A 81 16.63 -8.16 -2.15
N ALA A 82 16.60 -9.23 -1.34
CA ALA A 82 17.19 -9.18 0.00
C ALA A 82 18.70 -8.87 -0.05
N GLU A 83 19.42 -9.40 -1.03
CA GLU A 83 20.85 -9.10 -1.25
C GLU A 83 21.07 -7.64 -1.64
N GLU A 84 20.20 -7.08 -2.47
CA GLU A 84 20.26 -5.68 -2.87
C GLU A 84 19.95 -4.73 -1.70
N GLU A 85 19.01 -5.08 -0.82
CA GLU A 85 18.74 -4.32 0.41
C GLU A 85 19.95 -4.33 1.36
N ASP A 86 20.60 -5.48 1.54
CA ASP A 86 21.75 -5.63 2.44
C ASP A 86 22.99 -4.85 1.94
N LEU A 87 23.20 -4.83 0.63
CA LEU A 87 24.29 -4.10 0.00
C LEU A 87 24.01 -2.60 -0.18
N ALA A 88 22.75 -2.17 -0.03
CA ALA A 88 22.37 -0.77 -0.20
C ALA A 88 22.94 0.10 0.93
N THR A 89 23.55 1.24 0.58
CA THR A 89 24.07 2.19 1.58
C THR A 89 22.95 2.98 2.25
N ARG A 90 21.80 3.09 1.57
CA ARG A 90 20.59 3.76 2.04
C ARG A 90 19.39 3.28 1.24
N THR A 91 18.23 3.33 1.87
CA THR A 91 16.95 3.01 1.22
C THR A 91 15.97 4.16 1.47
N VAL A 92 15.15 4.47 0.47
CA VAL A 92 14.05 5.41 0.59
C VAL A 92 12.78 4.78 0.07
N THR A 93 11.74 4.72 0.89
CA THR A 93 10.41 4.28 0.47
C THR A 93 9.51 5.50 0.33
N ILE A 94 8.85 5.61 -0.82
CA ILE A 94 7.98 6.74 -1.14
C ILE A 94 6.58 6.20 -1.37
N VAL A 95 5.61 6.77 -0.67
CA VAL A 95 4.20 6.42 -0.85
C VAL A 95 3.51 7.55 -1.59
N THR A 96 2.91 7.24 -2.74
CA THR A 96 2.15 8.20 -3.55
C THR A 96 0.72 7.74 -3.76
N ASP A 97 -0.21 8.69 -3.88
CA ASP A 97 -1.59 8.40 -4.28
C ASP A 97 -1.82 8.54 -5.79
N GLU A 98 -3.04 8.24 -6.23
CA GLU A 98 -3.38 8.25 -7.65
C GLU A 98 -3.45 9.63 -8.31
N GLU A 99 -3.42 10.71 -7.52
CA GLU A 99 -3.29 12.08 -8.00
C GLU A 99 -1.80 12.50 -8.11
N GLY A 100 -0.87 11.60 -7.78
CA GLY A 100 0.56 11.87 -7.73
C GLY A 100 0.97 12.67 -6.50
N ARG A 101 0.10 12.75 -5.47
CA ARG A 101 0.42 13.45 -4.22
C ARG A 101 1.27 12.54 -3.34
N LEU A 102 2.22 13.16 -2.67
CA LEU A 102 3.11 12.48 -1.73
C LEU A 102 2.35 12.21 -0.43
N CYS A 103 2.17 10.93 -0.08
CA CYS A 103 1.54 10.52 1.17
C CYS A 103 2.55 10.38 2.30
N SER A 104 3.70 9.77 2.01
CA SER A 104 4.75 9.53 3.01
C SER A 104 6.11 9.32 2.35
N VAL A 105 7.16 9.70 3.07
CA VAL A 105 8.56 9.37 2.74
C VAL A 105 9.17 8.72 3.96
N HIS A 106 9.69 7.52 3.77
CA HIS A 106 10.40 6.78 4.79
C HIS A 106 11.86 6.61 4.38
N LYS A 107 12.77 7.18 5.18
CA LYS A 107 14.23 7.04 5.02
C LYS A 107 14.80 6.60 6.38
N PRO A 108 14.99 5.29 6.64
CA PRO A 108 15.41 4.77 7.94
C PRO A 108 16.90 4.99 8.25
N GLY A 109 17.44 6.19 7.98
CA GLY A 109 18.86 6.49 8.16
C GLY A 109 19.69 6.22 6.92
N GLY A 110 20.96 5.84 7.12
CA GLY A 110 21.96 5.75 6.05
C GLY A 110 22.53 7.12 5.63
N SER A 111 23.34 7.11 4.58
CA SER A 111 24.10 8.29 4.16
C SER A 111 23.20 9.45 3.64
N PRO A 112 23.69 10.71 3.66
CA PRO A 112 22.90 11.89 3.30
C PRO A 112 22.43 11.87 1.83
N LEU A 113 21.14 12.07 1.62
CA LEU A 113 20.55 12.11 0.27
C LEU A 113 20.41 13.56 -0.21
N LYS A 114 20.95 13.86 -1.40
CA LYS A 114 20.77 15.16 -2.04
C LYS A 114 19.31 15.37 -2.42
N GLY A 115 18.78 16.59 -2.23
CA GLY A 115 17.39 16.92 -2.57
C GLY A 115 17.02 16.64 -4.03
N ALA A 116 17.94 16.86 -4.97
CA ALA A 116 17.73 16.53 -6.38
C ALA A 116 17.48 15.02 -6.63
N LYS A 117 18.19 14.14 -5.89
CA LYS A 117 17.98 12.69 -6.00
C LYS A 117 16.66 12.27 -5.36
N LEU A 118 16.30 12.87 -4.23
CA LEU A 118 14.98 12.64 -3.62
C LEU A 118 13.84 13.02 -4.57
N GLN A 119 13.97 14.15 -5.29
CA GLN A 119 12.99 14.56 -6.30
C GLN A 119 12.91 13.58 -7.49
N ASP A 120 14.05 13.03 -7.92
CA ASP A 120 14.09 11.95 -8.92
C ASP A 120 13.34 10.71 -8.41
N CYS A 121 13.59 10.28 -7.15
CA CYS A 121 12.84 9.17 -6.54
C CYS A 121 11.33 9.43 -6.52
N ILE A 122 10.89 10.64 -6.13
CA ILE A 122 9.47 11.00 -6.09
C ILE A 122 8.85 10.93 -7.49
N THR A 123 9.54 11.48 -8.50
CA THR A 123 9.07 11.47 -9.89
C THR A 123 8.94 10.04 -10.44
N ARG A 124 9.92 9.18 -10.12
CA ARG A 124 9.89 7.76 -10.46
C ARG A 124 8.79 7.01 -9.73
N ALA A 125 8.56 7.30 -8.45
CA ALA A 125 7.48 6.70 -7.66
C ALA A 125 6.10 7.02 -8.27
N ILE A 126 5.87 8.27 -8.70
CA ILE A 126 4.63 8.66 -9.38
C ILE A 126 4.44 7.89 -10.69
N THR A 127 5.53 7.62 -11.42
CA THR A 127 5.49 6.84 -12.66
C THR A 127 5.16 5.38 -12.37
N ARG A 128 5.85 4.77 -11.41
CA ARG A 128 5.62 3.39 -10.98
C ARG A 128 4.21 3.17 -10.42
N HIS A 129 3.68 4.13 -9.67
CA HIS A 129 2.31 4.11 -9.18
C HIS A 129 1.30 3.86 -10.30
N LYS A 130 1.45 4.55 -11.45
CA LYS A 130 0.53 4.39 -12.59
C LYS A 130 0.56 2.98 -13.17
N GLU A 131 1.71 2.30 -13.15
CA GLU A 131 1.85 0.91 -13.61
C GLU A 131 1.20 -0.05 -12.63
N VAL A 132 1.56 0.06 -11.35
CA VAL A 132 1.05 -0.80 -10.28
C VAL A 132 -0.47 -0.67 -10.15
N LYS A 133 -1.01 0.55 -10.24
CA LYS A 133 -2.45 0.79 -10.22
C LYS A 133 -3.18 0.04 -11.35
N LYS A 134 -2.64 0.02 -12.57
CA LYS A 134 -3.24 -0.73 -13.69
C LYS A 134 -3.28 -2.23 -13.40
N LEU A 135 -2.24 -2.77 -12.76
CA LEU A 135 -2.20 -4.18 -12.36
C LEU A 135 -3.24 -4.48 -11.28
N ILE A 136 -3.33 -3.63 -10.25
CA ILE A 136 -4.33 -3.74 -9.19
C ILE A 136 -5.74 -3.74 -9.77
N ASP A 137 -6.05 -2.77 -10.62
CA ASP A 137 -7.39 -2.64 -11.21
C ASP A 137 -7.73 -3.83 -12.11
N LYS A 138 -6.73 -4.40 -12.81
CA LYS A 138 -6.91 -5.62 -13.61
C LYS A 138 -7.22 -6.84 -12.75
N VAL A 139 -6.48 -7.01 -11.65
CA VAL A 139 -6.64 -8.14 -10.72
C VAL A 139 -7.99 -8.06 -10.00
N ILE A 140 -8.37 -6.89 -9.48
CA ILE A 140 -9.66 -6.70 -8.81
C ILE A 140 -10.82 -7.03 -9.75
N LYS A 141 -10.77 -6.56 -10.99
CA LYS A 141 -11.80 -6.89 -12.00
C LYS A 141 -11.89 -8.38 -12.31
N SER A 142 -10.79 -9.13 -12.16
CA SER A 142 -10.77 -10.56 -12.39
C SER A 142 -11.31 -11.36 -11.20
N ILE A 143 -11.16 -10.84 -9.97
CA ILE A 143 -11.52 -11.55 -8.75
C ILE A 143 -12.96 -11.24 -8.31
N MET A 144 -13.46 -10.03 -8.57
CA MET A 144 -14.85 -9.71 -8.22
C MET A 144 -15.83 -10.47 -9.14
N PRO A 145 -16.78 -11.24 -8.57
CA PRO A 145 -17.81 -11.89 -9.36
C PRO A 145 -18.66 -10.82 -10.08
N LYS A 146 -19.00 -11.10 -11.34
CA LYS A 146 -19.92 -10.27 -12.13
C LYS A 146 -21.30 -10.17 -11.50
#